data_AF-W9X766-F1
#
_entry.id   AF-W9X766-F1
#
_cell.length_a   1.000
_cell.length_b   1.000
_cell.length_c   1.000
_cell.angle_alpha   90.00
_cell.angle_beta   90.00
_cell.angle_gamma   90.00
#
_symmetry.space_group_name_H-M   'P 1'
#
loop_
_entity.id
_entity.type
_entity.pdbx_description
1 polymer ?
#
loop_
_entity_poly.entity_id
_entity_poly.type
_entity_poly.pdbx_seq_one_letter_code
_entity_poly.pdbx_strand_id
1 'polypeptide(L)'
;MDEPSITALKAAFIRSQVRHLETPLEPPTQWQDLLPEPAEGRLTDKMIQDLVSKVNDKIKRHNRLIFSTQSQRHVAEQIESLYWTLVSADDAERGADPDLDTVAIRRDADLTDSEVIASLPQDYDGGLHLHPDHRPREREGREGPGGAEREERYTRMREELLSLSQQRDALKGKLTQYRHLQQLMEPLREPQENIQPNLVTRDGELSQELARVRVLLARVTAQVGEMGKTTRPREEGQPKAAQTDQQKLARVMGWGEVG
;
A
#
# COMPACT_ATOMS: atom_id res chain seq x y z
N MET A 1 24.48 15.86 16.99
CA MET A 1 24.32 14.49 17.50
C MET A 1 23.37 13.83 16.54
N ASP A 2 23.89 13.08 15.59
CA ASP A 2 23.06 12.49 14.53
C ASP A 2 22.24 11.35 15.13
N GLU A 3 20.93 11.36 14.90
CA GLU A 3 20.06 10.28 15.35
C GLU A 3 20.48 8.96 14.66
N PRO A 4 20.66 7.87 15.42
CA PRO A 4 21.06 6.60 14.82
C PRO A 4 19.94 6.08 13.90
N SER A 5 20.30 5.66 12.69
CA SER A 5 19.34 5.07 11.76
C SER A 5 18.67 3.82 12.35
N ILE A 6 17.44 3.51 11.91
CA ILE A 6 16.69 2.33 12.36
C ILE A 6 17.50 1.04 12.11
N THR A 7 18.14 0.94 10.94
CA THR A 7 19.11 -0.12 10.63
C THR A 7 20.24 -0.23 11.66
N ALA A 8 20.78 0.90 12.13
CA ALA A 8 21.87 0.92 13.10
C ALA A 8 21.41 0.46 14.48
N LEU A 9 20.20 0.84 14.90
CA LEU A 9 19.59 0.36 16.15
C LEU A 9 19.35 -1.16 16.11
N LYS A 10 18.78 -1.67 15.01
CA LYS A 10 18.56 -3.11 14.80
C LYS A 10 19.88 -3.88 14.79
N ALA A 11 20.90 -3.38 14.09
CA ALA A 11 22.23 -3.98 14.09
C ALA A 11 22.89 -3.95 15.46
N ALA A 12 22.73 -2.87 16.24
CA ALA A 12 23.23 -2.77 17.61
C ALA A 12 22.54 -3.78 18.54
N PHE A 13 21.22 -3.98 18.39
CA PHE A 13 20.50 -5.03 19.11
C PHE A 13 21.04 -6.42 18.77
N ILE A 14 21.19 -6.76 17.48
CA ILE A 14 21.74 -8.06 17.06
C ILE A 14 23.15 -8.27 17.64
N ARG A 15 24.01 -7.24 17.59
CA ARG A 15 25.34 -7.30 18.22
C ARG A 15 25.28 -7.60 19.71
N SER A 16 24.34 -6.98 20.42
CA SER A 16 24.15 -7.25 21.85
C SER A 16 23.77 -8.71 22.08
N GLN A 17 22.87 -9.28 21.27
CA GLN A 17 22.46 -10.68 21.39
C GLN A 17 23.60 -11.65 21.05
N VAL A 18 24.36 -11.38 19.98
CA VAL A 18 25.55 -12.16 19.61
C VAL A 18 26.59 -12.14 20.74
N ARG A 19 26.79 -11.00 21.42
CA ARG A 19 27.69 -10.91 22.57
C ARG A 19 27.27 -11.83 23.72
N HIS A 20 25.98 -12.04 23.94
CA HIS A 20 25.50 -13.02 24.93
C HIS A 20 25.82 -14.46 24.50
N LEU A 21 25.73 -14.77 23.20
CA LEU A 21 26.11 -16.07 22.63
C LEU A 21 27.62 -16.31 22.59
N GLU A 22 28.43 -15.25 22.64
CA GLU A 22 29.89 -15.31 22.73
C GLU A 22 30.41 -15.49 24.16
N THR A 23 29.52 -15.51 25.16
CA THR A 23 29.90 -15.73 26.55
C THR A 23 30.61 -17.08 26.67
N PRO A 24 31.86 -17.12 27.20
CA PRO A 24 32.60 -18.35 27.31
C PRO A 24 31.91 -19.29 28.29
N LEU A 25 31.95 -20.59 27.98
CA LEU A 25 31.51 -21.60 28.92
C LEU A 25 32.55 -21.71 30.02
N GLU A 26 32.11 -21.59 31.26
CA GLU A 26 32.91 -21.88 32.45
C GLU A 26 32.43 -23.19 33.08
N PRO A 27 33.33 -24.09 33.48
CA PRO A 27 32.92 -25.29 34.19
C PRO A 27 32.32 -24.89 35.54
N PRO A 28 31.16 -25.44 35.94
CA PRO A 28 30.61 -25.15 37.26
C PRO A 28 31.57 -25.62 38.34
N THR A 29 31.76 -24.82 39.41
CA THR A 29 32.76 -25.07 40.47
C THR A 29 32.59 -26.40 41.19
N GLN A 30 31.41 -27.03 41.08
CA GLN A 30 31.05 -28.33 41.67
C GLN A 30 30.78 -29.40 40.60
N TRP A 31 31.36 -29.28 39.39
CA TRP A 31 31.10 -30.24 38.31
C TRP A 31 31.39 -31.70 38.73
N GLN A 32 32.36 -31.90 39.63
CA GLN A 32 32.74 -33.22 40.14
C GLN A 32 31.66 -33.87 41.01
N ASP A 33 30.87 -33.09 41.74
CA ASP A 33 29.82 -33.60 42.63
C ASP A 33 28.55 -34.02 41.86
N LEU A 34 28.45 -33.59 40.59
CA LEU A 34 27.32 -33.85 39.71
C LEU A 34 27.51 -35.12 38.86
N LEU A 35 28.72 -35.68 38.81
CA LEU A 35 29.03 -36.87 38.03
C LEU A 35 29.05 -38.12 38.93
N PRO A 36 28.32 -39.19 38.59
CA PRO A 36 28.45 -40.47 39.28
C PRO A 36 29.87 -41.01 39.12
N GLU A 37 30.45 -41.55 40.20
CA GLU A 37 31.80 -42.13 40.26
C GLU A 37 32.06 -43.05 39.05
N PRO A 38 32.92 -42.65 38.10
CA PRO A 38 33.19 -43.44 36.91
C PRO A 38 34.12 -44.61 37.26
N ALA A 39 33.80 -45.80 36.74
CA ALA A 39 34.58 -47.03 36.93
C ALA A 39 36.02 -46.98 36.37
N GLU A 40 36.33 -46.01 35.51
CA GLU A 40 37.61 -45.89 34.79
C GLU A 40 38.52 -44.74 35.31
N GLY A 41 38.19 -44.16 36.47
CA GLY A 41 38.97 -43.10 37.10
C GLY A 41 38.46 -41.69 36.80
N ARG A 42 38.67 -40.78 37.76
CA ARG A 42 38.19 -39.40 37.69
C ARG A 42 38.93 -38.63 36.58
N LEU A 43 38.19 -37.93 35.71
CA LEU A 43 38.76 -37.00 34.75
C LEU A 43 39.57 -35.93 35.49
N THR A 44 40.78 -35.64 35.03
CA THR A 44 41.61 -34.60 35.64
C THR A 44 41.04 -33.21 35.32
N ASP A 45 41.03 -32.32 36.30
CA ASP A 45 40.55 -30.94 36.17
C ASP A 45 41.24 -30.19 35.01
N LYS A 46 42.54 -30.47 34.83
CA LYS A 46 43.34 -29.94 33.70
C LYS A 46 42.79 -30.35 32.34
N MET A 47 42.38 -31.62 32.17
CA MET A 47 41.85 -32.11 30.90
C MET A 47 40.50 -31.48 30.57
N ILE A 48 39.68 -31.19 31.57
CA ILE A 48 38.40 -30.49 31.39
C ILE A 48 38.64 -29.02 31.08
N GLN A 49 39.59 -28.37 31.75
CA GLN A 49 39.97 -26.99 31.43
C GLN A 49 40.50 -26.87 30.00
N ASP A 50 41.30 -27.84 29.54
CA ASP A 50 41.77 -27.93 28.14
C ASP A 50 40.63 -28.22 27.16
N LEU A 51 39.66 -29.06 27.52
CA LEU A 51 38.49 -29.33 26.69
C LEU A 51 37.61 -28.09 26.56
N VAL A 52 37.32 -27.42 27.69
CA VAL A 52 36.51 -26.20 27.75
C VAL A 52 37.17 -25.08 26.97
N SER A 53 38.49 -24.89 27.10
CA SER A 53 39.21 -23.88 26.30
C SER A 53 39.12 -24.18 24.80
N LYS A 54 39.31 -25.45 24.39
CA LYS A 54 39.18 -25.88 22.98
C LYS A 54 37.76 -25.72 22.43
N VAL A 55 36.75 -25.97 23.25
CA VAL A 55 35.33 -25.74 22.89
C VAL A 55 35.06 -24.24 22.76
N ASN A 56 35.50 -23.43 23.72
CA ASN A 56 35.38 -21.97 23.66
C ASN A 56 36.07 -21.39 22.41
N ASP A 57 37.24 -21.90 22.02
CA ASP A 57 37.92 -21.50 20.79
C ASP A 57 37.16 -21.92 19.51
N LYS A 58 36.47 -23.07 19.54
CA LYS A 58 35.62 -23.49 18.42
C LYS A 58 34.36 -22.61 18.33
N ILE A 59 33.75 -22.25 19.46
CA ILE A 59 32.61 -21.33 19.53
C ILE A 59 33.00 -19.95 19.02
N LYS A 60 34.14 -19.39 19.47
CA LYS A 60 34.65 -18.11 18.97
C LYS A 60 34.87 -18.10 17.45
N ARG A 61 35.46 -19.18 16.91
CA ARG A 61 35.65 -19.33 15.45
C ARG A 61 34.33 -19.37 14.71
N HIS A 62 33.35 -20.14 15.22
CA HIS A 62 32.03 -20.24 14.62
C HIS A 62 31.28 -18.91 14.66
N ASN A 63 31.23 -18.25 15.82
CA ASN A 63 30.55 -16.97 15.99
C ASN A 63 31.14 -15.89 15.09
N ARG A 64 32.48 -15.83 14.93
CA ARG A 64 33.13 -14.89 14.01
C ARG A 64 32.80 -15.15 12.54
N LEU A 65 32.65 -16.42 12.14
CA LEU A 65 32.32 -16.79 10.75
C LEU A 65 30.86 -16.50 10.42
N ILE A 66 29.94 -16.84 11.33
CA ILE A 66 28.50 -16.73 11.09
C ILE A 66 27.99 -15.32 11.38
N PHE A 67 28.39 -14.75 12.52
CA PHE A 67 27.92 -13.44 12.97
C PHE A 67 28.95 -12.35 12.66
N SER A 68 29.44 -12.31 11.42
CA SER A 68 30.29 -11.21 10.96
C SER A 68 29.54 -9.86 11.04
N THR A 69 30.26 -8.76 11.22
CA THR A 69 29.64 -7.42 11.31
C THR A 69 28.80 -7.07 10.06
N GLN A 70 29.23 -7.54 8.90
CA GLN A 70 28.50 -7.39 7.63
C GLN A 70 27.22 -8.23 7.62
N SER A 71 27.26 -9.48 8.09
CA SER A 71 26.07 -10.34 8.17
C SER A 71 25.01 -9.77 9.13
N GLN A 72 25.44 -9.25 10.29
CA GLN A 72 24.55 -8.64 11.26
C GLN A 72 23.87 -7.38 10.69
N ARG A 73 24.61 -6.58 9.90
CA ARG A 73 24.05 -5.42 9.20
C ARG A 73 23.05 -5.86 8.12
N HIS A 74 23.41 -6.85 7.32
CA HIS A 74 22.55 -7.36 6.25
C HIS A 74 21.24 -7.96 6.79
N VAL A 75 21.29 -8.68 7.91
CA VAL A 75 20.09 -9.18 8.60
C VAL A 75 19.25 -8.03 9.15
N ALA A 76 19.87 -6.99 9.71
CA ALA A 76 19.15 -5.80 10.16
C ALA A 76 18.44 -5.09 8.99
N GLU A 77 19.09 -4.99 7.84
CA GLU A 77 18.51 -4.44 6.60
C GLU A 77 17.36 -5.32 6.09
N GLN A 78 17.47 -6.65 6.13
CA GLN A 78 16.37 -7.55 5.76
C GLN A 78 15.17 -7.45 6.70
N ILE A 79 15.40 -7.37 8.02
CA ILE A 79 14.31 -7.18 8.98
C ILE A 79 13.62 -5.83 8.74
N GLU A 80 14.39 -4.81 8.34
CA GLU A 80 13.83 -3.54 7.93
C GLU A 80 13.05 -3.62 6.63
N SER A 81 13.57 -4.27 5.59
CA SER A 81 12.82 -4.45 4.34
C SER A 81 11.54 -5.24 4.58
N LEU A 82 11.57 -6.31 5.39
CA LEU A 82 10.39 -7.11 5.73
C LEU A 82 9.36 -6.31 6.51
N TYR A 83 9.81 -5.48 7.45
CA TYR A 83 8.91 -4.58 8.18
C TYR A 83 8.25 -3.58 7.24
N TRP A 84 9.02 -2.94 6.34
CA TRP A 84 8.47 -2.02 5.36
C TRP A 84 7.54 -2.71 4.36
N THR A 85 7.84 -3.94 3.91
CA THR A 85 6.92 -4.70 3.06
C THR A 85 5.65 -5.08 3.81
N LEU A 86 5.74 -5.43 5.10
CA LEU A 86 4.56 -5.73 5.90
C LEU A 86 3.71 -4.46 6.06
N VAL A 87 4.30 -3.33 6.45
CA VAL A 87 3.57 -2.06 6.58
C VAL A 87 2.96 -1.64 5.26
N SER A 88 3.68 -1.79 4.14
CA SER A 88 3.17 -1.42 2.81
C SER A 88 2.10 -2.40 2.30
N ALA A 89 2.18 -3.67 2.67
CA ALA A 89 1.16 -4.67 2.36
C ALA A 89 -0.08 -4.48 3.25
N ASP A 90 0.10 -4.15 4.53
CA ASP A 90 -0.95 -3.72 5.45
C ASP A 90 -1.62 -2.45 4.91
N ASP A 91 -0.86 -1.50 4.34
CA ASP A 91 -1.44 -0.31 3.70
C ASP A 91 -2.25 -0.65 2.44
N ALA A 92 -1.87 -1.70 1.71
CA ALA A 92 -2.57 -2.15 0.51
C ALA A 92 -3.80 -3.04 0.82
N GLU A 93 -3.75 -3.82 1.91
CA GLU A 93 -4.81 -4.71 2.37
C GLU A 93 -5.71 -4.09 3.46
N ARG A 94 -5.34 -2.98 4.12
CA ARG A 94 -6.23 -2.19 5.01
C ARG A 94 -7.31 -1.40 4.28
N GLY A 95 -7.35 -1.46 2.95
CA GLY A 95 -8.59 -1.23 2.22
C GLY A 95 -9.65 -2.33 2.44
N ALA A 96 -9.31 -3.46 3.07
CA ALA A 96 -10.12 -4.67 3.08
C ALA A 96 -10.05 -5.60 4.32
N ASP A 97 -9.06 -5.52 5.22
CA ASP A 97 -8.94 -6.46 6.37
C ASP A 97 -9.33 -5.83 7.74
N PRO A 98 -10.44 -6.28 8.38
CA PRO A 98 -10.91 -5.77 9.67
C PRO A 98 -10.26 -6.39 10.93
N ASP A 99 -9.34 -7.35 10.82
CA ASP A 99 -8.87 -8.13 11.99
C ASP A 99 -7.62 -7.58 12.73
N LEU A 100 -7.01 -6.50 12.24
CA LEU A 100 -5.98 -5.75 12.99
C LEU A 100 -6.56 -4.45 13.53
N ASP A 101 -7.18 -4.56 14.71
CA ASP A 101 -7.84 -3.53 15.54
C ASP A 101 -6.89 -2.42 16.07
N THR A 102 -5.83 -2.10 15.31
CA THR A 102 -4.93 -0.98 15.57
C THR A 102 -5.25 0.13 14.59
N VAL A 103 -6.16 1.03 14.98
CA VAL A 103 -6.36 2.30 14.28
C VAL A 103 -5.17 3.20 14.57
N ALA A 104 -4.05 2.93 13.90
CA ALA A 104 -2.88 3.77 13.93
C ALA A 104 -3.13 4.95 12.99
N ILE A 105 -3.70 6.04 13.53
CA ILE A 105 -3.70 7.33 12.82
C ILE A 105 -2.23 7.66 12.55
N ARG A 106 -1.85 7.69 11.27
CA ARG A 106 -0.45 7.92 10.90
C ARG A 106 -0.01 9.29 11.40
N ARG A 107 1.26 9.40 11.84
CA ARG A 107 1.82 10.66 12.35
C ARG A 107 1.85 11.78 11.31
N ASP A 108 1.79 11.42 10.03
CA ASP A 108 1.75 12.30 8.87
C ASP A 108 0.35 12.43 8.23
N ALA A 109 -0.68 11.78 8.79
CA ALA A 109 -2.04 11.89 8.26
C ALA A 109 -2.60 13.29 8.50
N ASP A 110 -3.17 13.89 7.45
CA ASP A 110 -3.94 15.13 7.58
C ASP A 110 -5.26 14.81 8.30
N LEU A 111 -5.36 15.25 9.55
CA LEU A 111 -6.56 15.06 10.37
C LEU A 111 -7.76 15.88 9.88
N THR A 112 -7.56 16.72 8.87
CA THR A 112 -8.66 17.40 8.20
C THR A 112 -9.26 16.54 7.10
N ASP A 113 -8.61 15.51 6.58
CA ASP A 113 -9.18 14.72 5.48
C ASP A 113 -10.39 13.90 5.92
N SER A 114 -11.44 13.92 5.09
CA SER A 114 -12.72 13.27 5.43
C SER A 114 -12.61 11.75 5.54
N GLU A 115 -11.66 11.15 4.81
CA GLU A 115 -11.36 9.72 4.86
C GLU A 115 -10.67 9.34 6.19
N VAL A 116 -9.72 10.17 6.64
CA VAL A 116 -9.02 9.99 7.93
C VAL A 116 -9.97 10.23 9.10
N ILE A 117 -10.88 11.20 8.97
CA ILE A 117 -11.93 11.46 9.96
C ILE A 117 -12.91 10.28 10.04
N ALA A 118 -13.25 9.67 8.89
CA ALA A 118 -14.14 8.51 8.85
C ALA A 118 -13.50 7.24 9.44
N SER A 119 -12.18 7.10 9.36
CA SER A 119 -11.44 5.97 9.93
C SER A 119 -11.21 6.07 11.44
N LEU A 120 -11.64 7.15 12.09
CA LEU A 120 -11.55 7.30 13.54
C LEU A 120 -12.38 6.21 14.26
N PRO A 121 -11.85 5.62 15.36
CA PRO A 121 -12.56 4.59 16.12
C PRO A 121 -13.94 5.05 16.58
N GLN A 122 -14.88 4.11 16.70
CA GLN A 122 -16.19 4.42 17.25
C GLN A 122 -16.15 4.56 18.78
N ASP A 123 -15.31 3.76 19.43
CA ASP A 123 -15.21 3.67 20.89
C ASP A 123 -13.84 4.15 21.40
N TYR A 124 -13.85 4.88 22.52
CA TYR A 124 -12.65 5.44 23.13
C TYR A 124 -11.75 4.37 23.79
N ASP A 125 -12.35 3.36 24.41
CA ASP A 125 -11.64 2.35 25.22
C ASP A 125 -11.36 1.03 24.49
N GLY A 126 -12.10 0.71 23.43
CA GLY A 126 -12.01 -0.57 22.71
C GLY A 126 -10.88 -0.65 21.68
N GLY A 127 -10.61 0.45 20.96
CA GLY A 127 -9.70 0.46 19.80
C GLY A 127 -8.54 1.45 19.89
N LEU A 128 -8.47 2.32 20.91
CA LEU A 128 -7.31 3.19 21.10
C LEU A 128 -6.27 2.52 21.98
N HIS A 129 -5.32 1.82 21.36
CA HIS A 129 -4.05 1.51 22.00
C HIS A 129 -3.22 2.79 22.16
N LEU A 130 -3.50 3.56 23.20
CA LEU A 130 -2.69 4.73 23.58
C LEU A 130 -1.23 4.31 23.75
N HIS A 131 -0.32 5.11 23.20
CA HIS A 131 1.12 4.96 23.37
C HIS A 131 1.47 4.70 24.86
N PRO A 132 2.50 3.88 25.20
CA PRO A 132 2.84 3.53 26.57
C PRO A 132 2.98 4.71 27.56
N ASP A 133 3.37 5.89 27.06
CA ASP A 133 3.47 7.14 27.85
C ASP A 133 2.11 7.81 28.16
N HIS A 134 1.07 7.45 27.41
CA HIS A 134 -0.32 7.88 27.60
C HIS A 134 -1.18 6.80 28.25
N ARG A 135 -0.57 5.69 28.69
CA ARG A 135 -1.26 4.72 29.54
C ARG A 135 -1.77 5.48 30.76
N PRO A 136 -3.08 5.53 31.04
CA PRO A 136 -3.57 6.24 32.20
C PRO A 136 -2.85 5.69 33.42
N ARG A 137 -2.33 6.60 34.25
CA ARG A 137 -1.56 6.32 35.48
C ARG A 137 -2.38 5.58 36.55
N GLU A 138 -3.57 5.13 36.20
CA GLU A 138 -4.62 4.69 37.12
C GLU A 138 -5.11 3.31 36.69
N ARG A 139 -4.34 2.29 37.07
CA ARG A 139 -4.84 0.91 37.12
C ARG A 139 -5.76 0.67 38.34
N GLU A 140 -6.10 1.73 39.09
CA GLU A 140 -6.91 1.69 40.32
C GLU A 140 -8.30 2.37 40.19
N GLY A 141 -8.77 2.66 38.98
CA GLY A 141 -10.01 3.40 38.76
C GLY A 141 -10.93 2.83 37.68
N ARG A 142 -10.92 1.50 37.48
CA ARG A 142 -11.66 0.80 36.40
C ARG A 142 -13.19 1.00 36.44
N GLU A 143 -13.72 1.65 37.48
CA GLU A 143 -15.15 1.95 37.66
C GLU A 143 -15.36 3.36 38.27
N GLY A 144 -14.51 4.33 37.91
CA GLY A 144 -14.70 5.73 38.33
C GLY A 144 -15.64 6.49 37.38
N PRO A 145 -16.51 7.41 37.87
CA PRO A 145 -17.44 8.18 37.04
C PRO A 145 -16.77 9.00 35.92
N GLY A 146 -15.47 9.29 36.04
CA GLY A 146 -14.72 10.00 35.01
C GLY A 146 -14.38 9.20 33.75
N GLY A 147 -14.54 7.86 33.74
CA GLY A 147 -14.34 7.03 32.55
C GLY A 147 -15.46 7.22 31.52
N ALA A 148 -16.70 7.01 31.96
CA ALA A 148 -17.90 7.16 31.13
C ALA A 148 -18.06 8.60 30.58
N GLU A 149 -17.73 9.62 31.39
CA GLU A 149 -17.76 11.02 30.93
C GLU A 149 -16.78 11.28 29.76
N ARG A 150 -15.64 10.58 29.71
CA ARG A 150 -14.66 10.71 28.62
C ARG A 150 -15.14 10.03 27.35
N GLU A 151 -15.77 8.86 27.46
CA GLU A 151 -16.38 8.14 26.33
C GLU A 151 -17.51 8.95 25.70
N GLU A 152 -18.43 9.49 26.53
CA GLU A 152 -19.50 10.37 26.06
C GLU A 152 -18.96 11.64 25.40
N ARG A 153 -17.90 12.22 25.95
CA ARG A 153 -17.29 13.42 25.37
C ARG A 153 -16.65 13.09 24.02
N TYR A 154 -15.96 11.96 23.90
CA TYR A 154 -15.35 11.51 22.65
C TYR A 154 -16.39 11.30 21.55
N THR A 155 -17.44 10.55 21.86
CA THR A 155 -18.52 10.26 20.90
C THR A 155 -19.21 11.53 20.41
N ARG A 156 -19.55 12.46 21.31
CA ARG A 156 -20.11 13.78 20.93
C ARG A 156 -19.17 14.57 20.02
N MET A 157 -17.88 14.67 20.36
CA MET A 157 -16.91 15.40 19.55
C MET A 157 -16.71 14.74 18.17
N ARG A 158 -16.73 13.41 18.10
CA ARG A 158 -16.61 12.65 16.84
C ARG A 158 -17.80 12.92 15.92
N GLU A 159 -19.02 12.90 16.45
CA GLU A 159 -20.24 13.23 15.70
C GLU A 159 -20.22 14.66 15.18
N GLU A 160 -19.82 15.61 16.03
CA GLU A 160 -19.66 17.02 15.64
C GLU A 160 -18.63 17.15 14.51
N LEU A 161 -17.48 16.48 14.63
CA LEU A 161 -16.40 16.52 13.64
C LEU A 161 -16.85 15.93 12.29
N LEU A 162 -17.59 14.81 12.30
CA LEU A 162 -18.19 14.23 11.10
C LEU A 162 -19.20 15.17 10.44
N SER A 163 -20.02 15.86 11.24
CA SER A 163 -20.99 16.81 10.70
C SER A 163 -20.30 18.02 10.04
N LEU A 164 -19.23 18.53 10.66
CA LEU A 164 -18.46 19.66 10.14
C LEU A 164 -17.65 19.28 8.90
N SER A 165 -17.09 18.07 8.84
CA SER A 165 -16.36 17.60 7.67
C SER A 165 -17.28 17.46 6.46
N GLN A 166 -18.49 16.90 6.64
CA GLN A 166 -19.52 16.82 5.60
C GLN A 166 -19.94 18.21 5.10
N GLN A 167 -20.17 19.16 6.00
CA GLN A 167 -20.51 20.55 5.63
C GLN A 167 -19.39 21.21 4.82
N ARG A 168 -18.14 21.04 5.26
CA ARG A 168 -16.98 21.55 4.55
C ARG A 168 -16.86 20.97 3.15
N ASP A 169 -17.06 19.66 2.99
CA ASP A 169 -16.94 19.02 1.68
C ASP A 169 -18.05 19.46 0.73
N ALA A 170 -19.27 19.63 1.24
CA ALA A 170 -20.35 20.22 0.47
C ALA A 170 -20.03 21.66 0.01
N LEU A 171 -19.41 22.47 0.88
CA LEU A 171 -18.96 23.82 0.52
C LEU A 171 -17.81 23.80 -0.49
N LYS A 172 -16.83 22.90 -0.34
CA LYS A 172 -15.76 22.69 -1.31
C LYS A 172 -16.35 22.29 -2.67
N GLY A 173 -17.34 21.41 -2.71
CA GLY A 173 -18.05 21.01 -3.93
C GLY A 173 -18.80 22.16 -4.60
N LYS A 174 -19.48 23.02 -3.83
CA LYS A 174 -20.11 24.24 -4.38
C LYS A 174 -19.06 25.19 -4.96
N LEU A 175 -17.93 25.35 -4.27
CA LEU A 175 -16.84 26.21 -4.70
C LEU A 175 -16.22 25.70 -6.01
N THR A 176 -15.96 24.39 -6.14
CA THR A 176 -15.45 23.81 -7.39
C THR A 176 -16.44 23.97 -8.53
N GLN A 177 -17.74 23.80 -8.28
CA GLN A 177 -18.80 24.08 -9.27
C GLN A 177 -18.78 25.55 -9.71
N TYR A 178 -18.70 26.50 -8.79
CA TYR A 178 -18.63 27.92 -9.13
C TYR A 178 -17.36 28.28 -9.88
N ARG A 179 -16.21 27.72 -9.51
CA ARG A 179 -14.95 27.90 -10.25
C ARG A 179 -15.04 27.31 -11.65
N HIS A 180 -15.65 26.15 -11.81
CA HIS A 180 -15.86 25.54 -13.12
C HIS A 180 -16.78 26.41 -13.99
N LEU A 181 -17.90 26.89 -13.43
CA LEU A 181 -18.79 27.81 -14.13
C LEU A 181 -18.06 29.12 -14.49
N GLN A 182 -17.24 29.65 -13.59
CA GLN A 182 -16.42 30.83 -13.85
C GLN A 182 -15.44 30.58 -15.00
N GLN A 183 -14.81 29.42 -15.06
CA GLN A 183 -13.94 29.02 -16.18
C GLN A 183 -14.71 28.91 -17.50
N LEU A 184 -15.94 28.38 -17.50
CA LEU A 184 -16.79 28.32 -18.69
C LEU A 184 -17.25 29.71 -19.14
N MET A 185 -17.40 30.65 -18.21
CA MET A 185 -17.75 32.03 -18.50
C MET A 185 -16.54 32.90 -18.87
N GLU A 186 -15.30 32.42 -18.65
CA GLU A 186 -14.08 33.16 -18.97
C GLU A 186 -14.00 33.52 -20.48
N PRO A 187 -14.24 32.59 -21.43
CA PRO A 187 -14.28 32.91 -22.85
C PRO A 187 -15.42 33.86 -23.23
N LEU A 188 -16.47 33.96 -22.39
CA LEU A 188 -17.60 34.86 -22.61
C LEU A 188 -17.33 36.29 -22.15
N ARG A 189 -16.25 36.55 -21.40
CA ARG A 189 -15.88 37.92 -20.96
C ARG A 189 -15.48 38.82 -22.12
N GLU A 190 -14.86 38.24 -23.14
CA GLU A 190 -14.47 38.91 -24.40
C GLU A 190 -15.19 38.26 -25.58
N PRO A 191 -16.50 38.50 -25.72
CA PRO A 191 -17.32 37.81 -26.71
C PRO A 191 -16.90 38.14 -28.15
N GLN A 192 -16.30 39.32 -28.37
CA GLN A 192 -15.86 39.78 -29.68
C GLN A 192 -14.60 39.05 -30.18
N GLU A 193 -13.71 38.62 -29.28
CA GLU A 193 -12.47 37.94 -29.67
C GLU A 193 -12.62 36.42 -29.66
N ASN A 194 -13.36 35.84 -28.69
CA ASN A 194 -13.42 34.39 -28.51
C ASN A 194 -14.65 33.71 -29.16
N ILE A 195 -15.81 34.38 -29.19
CA ILE A 195 -17.07 33.76 -29.67
C ILE A 195 -17.36 34.11 -31.13
N GLN A 196 -17.14 35.37 -31.54
CA GLN A 196 -17.41 35.82 -32.91
C GLN A 196 -16.70 35.03 -34.03
N PRO A 197 -15.40 34.65 -33.93
CA PRO A 197 -14.77 33.84 -34.97
C PRO A 197 -15.31 32.40 -35.03
N ASN A 198 -15.83 31.88 -33.91
CA ASN A 198 -16.36 30.51 -33.78
C ASN A 198 -17.86 30.40 -34.08
N LEU A 199 -18.54 31.50 -34.40
CA LEU A 199 -19.94 31.51 -34.80
C LEU A 199 -20.07 31.07 -36.28
N VAL A 200 -21.08 30.24 -36.57
CA VAL A 200 -21.46 29.86 -37.94
C VAL A 200 -22.14 31.04 -38.62
N THR A 201 -21.37 32.06 -38.96
CA THR A 201 -21.80 33.13 -39.86
C THR A 201 -21.54 32.69 -41.29
N ARG A 202 -22.29 33.25 -42.25
CA ARG A 202 -22.26 32.86 -43.66
C ARG A 202 -20.84 32.88 -44.26
N ASP A 203 -19.98 33.74 -43.74
CA ASP A 203 -18.58 33.92 -44.17
C ASP A 203 -17.55 33.71 -43.04
N GLY A 204 -17.95 33.14 -41.90
CA GLY A 204 -17.08 32.95 -40.73
C GLY A 204 -15.98 31.89 -40.90
N GLU A 205 -14.92 31.97 -40.09
CA GLU A 205 -13.76 31.07 -40.18
C GLU A 205 -14.15 29.59 -40.04
N LEU A 206 -15.11 29.28 -39.15
CA LEU A 206 -15.63 27.93 -38.99
C LEU A 206 -16.36 27.41 -40.25
N SER A 207 -17.08 28.26 -41.00
CA SER A 207 -17.75 27.83 -42.23
C SER A 207 -16.75 27.52 -43.34
N GLN A 208 -15.65 28.29 -43.39
CA GLN A 208 -14.52 28.04 -44.30
C GLN A 208 -13.80 26.73 -43.95
N GLU A 209 -13.54 26.47 -42.67
CA GLU A 209 -12.93 25.22 -42.23
C GLU A 209 -13.86 24.01 -42.45
N LEU A 210 -15.17 24.15 -42.20
CA LEU A 210 -16.15 23.11 -42.55
C LEU A 210 -16.23 22.86 -44.06
N ALA A 211 -16.08 23.89 -44.89
CA ALA A 211 -16.00 23.74 -46.34
C ALA A 211 -14.72 22.99 -46.76
N ARG A 212 -13.57 23.30 -46.16
CA ARG A 212 -12.31 22.56 -46.37
C ARG A 212 -12.44 21.10 -45.95
N VAL A 213 -13.06 20.83 -44.80
CA VAL A 213 -13.33 19.47 -44.32
C VAL A 213 -14.27 18.72 -45.25
N ARG A 214 -15.31 19.35 -45.81
CA ARG A 214 -16.18 18.73 -46.82
C ARG A 214 -15.41 18.33 -48.08
N VAL A 215 -14.50 19.19 -48.54
CA VAL A 215 -13.64 18.89 -49.70
C VAL A 215 -12.66 17.75 -49.38
N LEU A 216 -12.04 17.76 -48.20
CA LEU A 216 -11.18 16.68 -47.73
C LEU A 216 -11.95 15.35 -47.59
N LEU A 217 -13.16 15.36 -47.03
CA LEU A 217 -14.03 14.18 -46.93
C LEU A 217 -14.44 13.66 -48.31
N ALA A 218 -14.81 14.53 -49.24
CA ALA A 218 -15.11 14.14 -50.62
C ALA A 218 -13.88 13.50 -51.30
N ARG A 219 -12.68 14.02 -51.04
CA ARG A 219 -11.43 13.46 -51.57
C ARG A 219 -11.05 12.13 -50.92
N VAL A 220 -11.21 12.00 -49.60
CA VAL A 220 -10.96 10.75 -48.86
C VAL A 220 -11.96 9.68 -49.26
N THR A 221 -13.24 10.01 -49.39
CA THR A 221 -14.27 9.05 -49.86
C THR A 221 -14.03 8.63 -51.32
N ALA A 222 -13.61 9.55 -52.19
CA ALA A 222 -13.19 9.21 -53.55
C ALA A 222 -11.94 8.31 -53.56
N GLN A 223 -10.92 8.63 -52.76
CA GLN A 223 -9.68 7.85 -52.70
C GLN A 223 -9.89 6.46 -52.08
N VAL A 224 -10.72 6.33 -51.04
CA VAL A 224 -11.13 5.03 -50.47
C VAL A 224 -11.99 4.24 -51.45
N GLY A 225 -12.87 4.92 -52.21
CA GLY A 225 -13.64 4.30 -53.29
C GLY A 225 -12.76 3.77 -54.43
N GLU A 226 -11.71 4.49 -54.81
CA GLU A 226 -10.72 4.05 -55.81
C GLU A 226 -9.83 2.91 -55.28
N MET A 227 -9.43 2.96 -54.01
CA MET A 227 -8.66 1.88 -53.35
C MET A 227 -9.48 0.59 -53.18
N GLY A 228 -10.81 0.71 -53.03
CA GLY A 228 -11.75 -0.42 -53.04
C GLY A 228 -12.01 -1.00 -54.45
N LYS A 229 -11.72 -0.25 -55.52
CA LYS A 229 -11.80 -0.73 -56.91
C LYS A 229 -10.51 -1.40 -57.38
N THR A 230 -9.34 -0.95 -56.92
CA THR A 230 -8.04 -1.56 -57.27
C THR A 230 -7.81 -2.92 -56.58
N THR A 231 -8.59 -3.26 -55.55
CA THR A 231 -8.55 -4.55 -54.85
C THR A 231 -9.54 -5.60 -55.39
N ARG A 232 -10.07 -5.42 -56.61
CA ARG A 232 -10.83 -6.48 -57.29
C ARG A 232 -10.55 -6.53 -58.80
N PRO A 233 -9.76 -7.50 -59.30
CA PRO A 233 -10.14 -8.18 -60.51
C PRO A 233 -11.19 -9.25 -60.18
N ARG A 234 -12.25 -9.19 -60.97
CA ARG A 234 -13.40 -10.09 -61.09
C ARG A 234 -12.98 -11.55 -61.22
N GLU A 235 -13.48 -12.40 -60.32
CA GLU A 235 -13.93 -13.75 -60.66
C GLU A 235 -15.38 -13.91 -60.20
N GLU A 236 -16.22 -14.24 -61.18
CA GLU A 236 -17.63 -14.57 -61.05
C GLU A 236 -17.78 -15.95 -60.40
N GLY A 237 -18.67 -16.06 -59.40
CA GLY A 237 -18.91 -17.34 -58.73
C GLY A 237 -20.13 -17.32 -57.81
N GLN A 238 -21.31 -17.43 -58.42
CA GLN A 238 -22.60 -17.97 -57.90
C GLN A 238 -23.23 -17.36 -56.63
N PRO A 239 -24.57 -17.16 -56.60
CA PRO A 239 -25.28 -16.70 -55.40
C PRO A 239 -25.40 -17.85 -54.39
N LYS A 240 -24.69 -17.78 -53.26
CA LYS A 240 -24.99 -18.62 -52.10
C LYS A 240 -26.14 -17.98 -51.32
N ALA A 241 -27.21 -18.75 -51.15
CA ALA A 241 -28.44 -18.38 -50.45
C ALA A 241 -28.17 -17.79 -49.05
N ALA A 242 -28.98 -16.81 -48.68
CA ALA A 242 -28.91 -16.13 -47.39
C ALA A 242 -29.14 -17.12 -46.23
N GLN A 243 -28.08 -17.38 -45.45
CA GLN A 243 -28.19 -18.14 -44.20
C GLN A 243 -28.87 -17.29 -43.15
N THR A 244 -29.95 -17.81 -42.56
CA THR A 244 -30.69 -17.18 -41.47
C THR A 244 -29.80 -17.13 -40.22
N ASP A 245 -29.88 -16.03 -39.45
CA ASP A 245 -28.93 -15.72 -38.37
C ASP A 245 -28.84 -16.78 -37.25
N GLN A 246 -29.86 -17.62 -37.10
CA GLN A 246 -29.84 -18.78 -36.21
C GLN A 246 -28.76 -19.81 -36.58
N GLN A 247 -28.50 -20.02 -37.88
CA GLN A 247 -27.46 -20.96 -38.34
C GLN A 247 -26.05 -20.42 -38.10
N LYS A 248 -25.89 -19.08 -38.09
CA LYS A 248 -24.61 -18.43 -37.76
C LYS A 248 -24.33 -18.53 -36.25
N LEU A 249 -25.35 -18.35 -35.43
CA LEU A 249 -25.24 -18.47 -33.97
C LEU A 249 -24.87 -19.90 -33.55
N ALA A 250 -25.50 -20.93 -34.14
CA ALA A 250 -25.18 -22.32 -33.82
C ALA A 250 -23.70 -22.66 -34.07
N ARG A 251 -23.12 -22.10 -35.12
CA ARG A 251 -21.72 -22.35 -35.50
C ARG A 251 -20.71 -21.61 -34.61
N VAL A 252 -21.07 -20.44 -34.11
CA VAL A 252 -20.23 -19.66 -33.18
C VAL A 252 -20.28 -20.25 -31.77
N MET A 253 -21.42 -20.81 -31.37
CA MET A 253 -21.61 -21.39 -30.03
C MET A 253 -21.05 -22.82 -29.90
N GLY A 254 -20.50 -23.40 -30.96
CA GLY A 254 -19.78 -24.68 -30.89
C GLY A 254 -20.64 -25.89 -30.52
N TRP A 255 -21.96 -25.82 -30.72
CA TRP A 255 -22.85 -26.94 -30.51
C TRP A 255 -22.87 -27.76 -31.80
N GLY A 256 -21.92 -28.69 -31.91
CA GLY A 256 -22.02 -29.79 -32.86
C GLY A 256 -23.28 -30.58 -32.53
N GLU A 257 -24.10 -30.81 -33.56
CA GLU A 257 -25.26 -31.69 -33.50
C GLU A 257 -24.84 -33.05 -32.91
N VAL A 258 -25.37 -33.38 -31.74
CA VAL A 258 -25.38 -34.76 -31.25
C VAL A 258 -26.51 -35.45 -32.01
N GLY A 259 -26.13 -36.16 -33.07
CA GLY A 259 -26.87 -37.28 -33.65
C GLY A 259 -26.11 -38.55 -33.36
#